data_AF-A0A3B8KZP4-F1
#
_entry.id   AF-A0A3B8KZP4-F1
#
_cell.length_a   1.000
_cell.length_b   1.000
_cell.length_c   1.000
_cell.angle_alpha   90.00
_cell.angle_beta   90.00
_cell.angle_gamma   90.00
#
_symmetry.space_group_name_H-M   'P 1'
#
loop_
_entity.id
_entity.type
_entity.pdbx_description
1 polymer ?
#
loop_
_entity_poly.entity_id
_entity_poly.type
_entity_poly.pdbx_seq_one_letter_code
_entity_poly.pdbx_strand_id
1 'polypeptide(L)'
;MTERREFKMDSRFLTIAIGLLIQAGAGIWYIASVDSRVSHNNYQIQMMKPDLEEAISFTKLWPAGQWGSGELPSDTRQDLKIASLEKQVDKITTKLYNGGPDHRQ
;
A
#
# COMPACT_ATOMS: atom_id res chain seq x y z
N MET A 1 -75.36 -2.16 21.02
CA MET A 1 -74.63 -3.40 21.36
C MET A 1 -73.62 -3.63 20.24
N THR A 2 -72.36 -3.31 20.48
CA THR A 2 -71.33 -3.34 19.43
C THR A 2 -70.74 -4.75 19.38
N GLU A 3 -71.10 -5.52 18.37
CA GLU A 3 -70.64 -6.90 18.19
C GLU A 3 -69.15 -6.89 17.80
N ARG A 4 -68.28 -7.35 18.71
CA ARG A 4 -66.87 -7.58 18.36
C ARG A 4 -66.80 -8.80 17.46
N ARG A 5 -66.49 -8.58 16.17
CA ARG A 5 -66.12 -9.68 15.27
C ARG A 5 -64.78 -10.25 15.74
N GLU A 6 -64.81 -11.45 16.31
CA GLU A 6 -63.62 -12.26 16.58
C GLU A 6 -63.05 -12.73 15.23
N PHE A 7 -61.90 -12.16 14.83
CA PHE A 7 -61.22 -12.56 13.60
C PHE A 7 -60.46 -13.87 13.85
N LYS A 8 -61.13 -15.00 13.58
CA LYS A 8 -60.54 -16.33 13.76
C LYS A 8 -59.72 -16.72 12.52
N MET A 9 -58.43 -16.39 12.50
CA MET A 9 -57.53 -16.88 11.46
C MET A 9 -57.25 -18.37 11.64
N ASP A 10 -57.35 -19.14 10.55
CA ASP A 10 -56.93 -20.54 10.52
C ASP A 10 -55.39 -20.60 10.70
N SER A 11 -54.95 -21.39 11.68
CA SER A 11 -53.55 -21.49 12.12
C SER A 11 -52.62 -21.88 10.98
N ARG A 12 -53.12 -22.60 9.97
CA ARG A 12 -52.35 -23.01 8.79
C ARG A 12 -51.92 -21.80 7.97
N PHE A 13 -52.82 -20.84 7.73
CA PHE A 13 -52.49 -19.62 6.99
C PHE A 13 -51.54 -18.71 7.78
N LEU A 14 -51.68 -18.65 9.10
CA LEU A 14 -50.75 -17.92 9.96
C LEU A 14 -49.33 -18.51 9.88
N THR A 15 -49.19 -19.85 9.92
CA THR A 15 -47.87 -20.50 9.81
C THR A 15 -47.21 -20.27 8.45
N ILE A 16 -47.98 -20.30 7.36
CA ILE A 16 -47.47 -20.03 6.02
C ILE A 16 -47.04 -18.56 5.91
N ALA A 17 -47.85 -17.62 6.42
CA ALA A 17 -47.52 -16.19 6.39
C ALA A 17 -46.22 -15.89 7.18
N ILE A 18 -46.06 -16.49 8.37
CA ILE A 18 -44.83 -16.34 9.16
C ILE A 18 -43.64 -16.96 8.42
N GLY A 19 -43.80 -18.14 7.82
CA GLY A 19 -42.75 -18.78 7.03
C GLY A 19 -42.27 -17.92 5.86
N LEU A 20 -43.20 -17.29 5.13
CA LEU A 20 -42.86 -16.38 4.03
C LEU A 20 -42.14 -15.11 4.52
N LEU A 21 -42.57 -14.56 5.65
CA LEU A 21 -41.92 -13.38 6.24
C LEU A 21 -40.49 -13.69 6.70
N ILE A 22 -40.26 -14.85 7.31
CA ILE A 22 -38.91 -15.30 7.72
C ILE A 22 -38.03 -15.50 6.49
N GLN A 23 -38.54 -16.12 5.42
CA GLN A 23 -37.78 -16.33 4.19
C GLN A 23 -37.43 -15.00 3.51
N ALA A 24 -38.37 -14.08 3.40
CA ALA A 24 -38.13 -12.75 2.85
C ALA A 24 -37.11 -11.97 3.69
N GLY A 25 -37.22 -12.03 5.03
CA GLY A 25 -36.27 -11.41 5.94
C GLY A 25 -34.86 -12.00 5.81
N ALA A 26 -34.74 -13.33 5.71
CA ALA A 26 -33.48 -14.01 5.51
C ALA A 26 -32.83 -13.62 4.16
N GLY A 27 -33.63 -13.48 3.10
CA GLY A 27 -33.15 -13.04 1.80
C GLY A 27 -32.58 -11.62 1.82
N ILE A 28 -33.30 -10.68 2.43
CA ILE A 28 -32.84 -9.29 2.58
C ILE A 28 -31.57 -9.23 3.44
N TRP A 29 -31.55 -9.96 4.56
CA TRP A 29 -30.39 -10.02 5.44
C TRP A 29 -29.13 -10.55 4.72
N TYR A 30 -29.29 -11.61 3.93
CA TYR A 30 -28.20 -12.17 3.14
C TYR A 30 -27.63 -11.14 2.15
N ILE A 31 -28.49 -10.49 1.36
CA ILE A 31 -28.07 -9.49 0.38
C ILE A 31 -27.36 -8.32 1.07
N ALA A 32 -27.92 -7.79 2.16
CA ALA A 32 -27.31 -6.71 2.93
C ALA A 32 -25.92 -7.10 3.49
N SER A 33 -25.77 -8.35 3.93
CA SER A 33 -24.48 -8.85 4.46
C SER A 33 -23.40 -8.95 3.37
N VAL A 34 -23.79 -9.35 2.15
CA VAL A 34 -22.87 -9.46 1.01
C VAL A 34 -22.47 -8.06 0.54
N ASP A 35 -23.43 -7.16 0.40
CA ASP A 35 -23.19 -5.78 -0.02
C ASP A 35 -22.23 -5.04 0.92
N SER A 36 -22.43 -5.21 2.24
CA SER A 36 -21.52 -4.65 3.25
C SER A 36 -20.09 -5.15 3.11
N ARG A 37 -19.89 -6.45 2.84
CA ARG A 37 -18.55 -7.05 2.64
C ARG A 37 -17.90 -6.55 1.35
N VAL A 38 -18.66 -6.46 0.26
CA VAL A 38 -18.17 -5.98 -1.03
C VAL A 38 -17.78 -4.50 -0.94
N SER A 39 -18.61 -3.68 -0.29
CA SER A 39 -18.33 -2.26 -0.06
C SER A 39 -17.06 -2.06 0.77
N HIS A 40 -16.89 -2.82 1.85
CA HIS A 40 -15.68 -2.76 2.66
C HIS A 40 -14.41 -3.16 1.90
N ASN A 41 -14.47 -4.24 1.11
CA ASN A 41 -13.34 -4.68 0.29
C ASN A 41 -13.02 -3.65 -0.81
N ASN A 42 -14.04 -3.07 -1.44
CA ASN A 42 -13.87 -2.06 -2.47
C ASN A 42 -13.19 -0.80 -1.92
N TYR A 43 -13.58 -0.37 -0.72
CA TYR A 43 -12.94 0.77 -0.05
C TYR A 43 -11.46 0.51 0.26
N GLN A 44 -11.12 -0.66 0.79
CA GLN A 44 -9.73 -1.04 1.03
C GLN A 44 -8.89 -1.06 -0.26
N ILE A 45 -9.44 -1.62 -1.34
CA ILE A 45 -8.78 -1.64 -2.65
C ILE A 45 -8.57 -0.21 -3.16
N GLN A 46 -9.56 0.68 -3.01
CA GLN A 46 -9.46 2.06 -3.45
C GLN A 46 -8.39 2.84 -2.68
N MET A 47 -8.25 2.61 -1.37
CA MET A 47 -7.19 3.23 -0.58
C MET A 47 -5.80 2.66 -0.90
N MET A 48 -5.67 1.37 -1.24
CA MET A 48 -4.39 0.76 -1.60
C MET A 48 -3.89 1.12 -3.01
N LYS A 49 -4.79 1.47 -3.93
CA LYS A 49 -4.44 1.84 -5.31
C LYS A 49 -3.43 2.99 -5.42
N PRO A 50 -3.61 4.17 -4.78
CA PRO A 50 -2.66 5.26 -4.89
C PRO A 50 -1.27 4.88 -4.34
N ASP A 51 -1.21 4.18 -3.21
CA ASP A 51 0.06 3.74 -2.61
C ASP A 51 0.79 2.74 -3.53
N LEU A 52 0.06 1.83 -4.18
CA LEU A 52 0.63 0.90 -5.14
C LEU A 52 1.12 1.63 -6.41
N GLU A 53 0.35 2.60 -6.92
CA GLU A 53 0.76 3.43 -8.05
C GLU A 53 2.02 4.24 -7.72
N GLU A 54 2.10 4.81 -6.52
CA GLU A 54 3.29 5.51 -6.04
C GLU A 54 4.48 4.56 -5.94
N ALA A 55 4.32 3.38 -5.34
CA ALA A 55 5.39 2.37 -5.24
C ALA A 55 5.88 1.88 -6.61
N ILE A 56 4.97 1.66 -7.56
CA ILE A 56 5.31 1.30 -8.95
C ILE A 56 6.04 2.47 -9.62
N SER A 57 5.56 3.71 -9.43
CA SER A 57 6.19 4.90 -9.99
C SER A 57 7.60 5.11 -9.44
N PHE A 58 7.79 4.92 -8.13
CA PHE A 58 9.09 4.91 -7.48
C PHE A 58 9.99 3.86 -8.11
N THR A 59 9.55 2.60 -8.16
CA THR A 59 10.36 1.50 -8.70
C THR A 59 10.76 1.73 -10.17
N LYS A 60 9.89 2.35 -10.96
CA LYS A 60 10.14 2.64 -12.37
C LYS A 60 11.04 3.86 -12.56
N LEU A 61 10.81 4.92 -11.81
CA LEU A 61 11.46 6.21 -12.00
C LEU A 61 12.75 6.36 -11.20
N TRP A 62 12.94 5.51 -10.17
CA TRP A 62 14.16 5.40 -9.38
C TRP A 62 15.38 5.06 -10.24
N PRO A 63 15.44 3.93 -10.97
CA PRO A 63 16.57 3.65 -11.87
C PRO A 63 16.66 4.63 -13.05
N ALA A 64 15.58 5.34 -13.37
CA ALA A 64 15.57 6.38 -14.40
C ALA A 64 16.10 7.74 -13.90
N GLY A 65 16.43 7.87 -12.62
CA GLY A 65 17.00 9.09 -12.03
C GLY A 65 16.04 10.28 -11.95
N GLN A 66 14.73 10.10 -12.24
CA GLN A 66 13.76 11.19 -12.25
C GLN A 66 13.33 11.66 -10.85
N TRP A 67 13.65 10.89 -9.80
CA TRP A 67 13.39 11.24 -8.40
C TRP A 67 14.62 11.77 -7.65
N GLY A 68 15.71 12.10 -8.39
CA GLY A 68 16.99 12.55 -7.84
C GLY A 68 17.91 11.37 -7.59
N SER A 69 19.07 11.40 -8.26
CA SER A 69 20.12 10.35 -8.37
C SER A 69 19.53 8.94 -8.40
N GLY A 70 19.55 8.26 -9.54
CA GLY A 70 19.14 6.83 -9.61
C GLY A 70 20.03 5.86 -8.82
N GLU A 71 20.77 6.38 -7.85
CA GLU A 71 21.73 5.78 -6.95
C GLU A 71 21.22 6.04 -5.52
N LEU A 72 21.25 5.01 -4.68
CA LEU A 72 20.83 5.13 -3.29
C LEU A 72 21.60 6.28 -2.60
N PRO A 73 21.00 7.05 -1.67
CA PRO A 73 21.70 8.09 -0.92
C PRO A 73 22.95 7.62 -0.15
N SER A 74 23.09 6.31 0.07
CA SER A 74 24.29 5.68 0.60
C SER A 74 25.43 5.57 -0.41
N ASP A 75 25.10 5.44 -1.70
CA ASP A 75 26.04 5.23 -2.80
C ASP A 75 26.74 6.54 -3.15
N THR A 76 25.96 7.60 -3.37
CA THR A 76 26.48 8.97 -3.56
C THR A 76 27.38 9.44 -2.42
N ARG A 77 27.07 9.10 -1.16
CA ARG A 77 27.94 9.39 -0.01
C ARG A 77 29.20 8.54 0.01
N GLN A 78 29.13 7.29 -0.46
CA GLN A 78 30.30 6.42 -0.57
C GLN A 78 31.23 6.90 -1.68
N ASP A 79 30.70 7.27 -2.83
CA ASP A 79 31.47 7.80 -3.95
C ASP A 79 32.19 9.10 -3.59
N LEU A 80 31.51 10.03 -2.91
CA LEU A 80 32.16 11.23 -2.40
C LEU A 80 33.30 10.90 -1.42
N LYS A 81 33.12 9.88 -0.59
CA LYS A 81 34.16 9.43 0.35
C LYS A 81 35.32 8.76 -0.38
N ILE A 82 35.04 7.91 -1.39
CA ILE A 82 36.06 7.27 -2.24
C ILE A 82 36.86 8.33 -2.98
N ALA A 83 36.21 9.29 -3.63
CA ALA A 83 36.88 10.41 -4.30
C ALA A 83 37.77 11.23 -3.34
N SER A 84 37.32 11.44 -2.10
CA SER A 84 38.13 12.10 -1.08
C SER A 84 39.35 11.29 -0.65
N LEU A 85 39.24 9.96 -0.65
CA LEU A 85 40.34 9.04 -0.32
C LEU A 85 41.33 8.95 -1.48
N GLU A 86 40.86 8.87 -2.72
CA GLU A 86 41.71 8.91 -3.92
C GLU A 86 42.57 10.17 -3.96
N LYS A 87 41.97 11.34 -3.70
CA LYS A 87 42.71 12.61 -3.64
C LYS A 87 43.77 12.65 -2.52
N GLN A 88 43.49 12.01 -1.40
CA GLN A 88 44.45 11.89 -0.29
C GLN A 88 45.61 10.96 -0.67
N VAL A 89 45.31 9.83 -1.30
CA VAL A 89 46.30 8.89 -1.83
C VAL A 89 47.18 9.59 -2.86
N ASP A 90 46.61 10.29 -3.84
CA ASP A 90 47.37 11.06 -4.84
C ASP A 90 48.30 12.09 -4.20
N LYS A 91 47.84 12.79 -3.16
CA LYS A 91 48.65 13.76 -2.43
C LYS A 91 49.82 13.08 -1.69
N ILE A 92 49.60 11.90 -1.13
CA ILE A 92 50.63 11.11 -0.46
C ILE A 92 51.64 10.60 -1.49
N THR A 93 51.18 9.99 -2.58
CA THR A 93 52.00 9.47 -3.68
C THR A 93 52.84 10.58 -4.30
N THR A 94 52.25 11.74 -4.60
CA THR A 94 52.97 12.89 -5.15
C THR A 94 54.06 13.38 -4.18
N LYS A 95 53.79 13.42 -2.87
CA LYS A 95 54.83 13.79 -1.88
C LYS A 95 55.95 12.76 -1.77
N LEU A 96 55.63 11.47 -1.89
CA LEU A 96 56.62 10.39 -1.86
C LEU A 96 57.53 10.41 -3.10
N TYR A 97 56.96 10.63 -4.29
CA TYR A 97 57.71 10.58 -5.55
C TYR A 97 58.34 11.92 -5.95
N ASN A 98 57.74 13.07 -5.62
CA ASN A 98 58.29 14.41 -5.93
C ASN A 98 58.99 15.08 -4.73
N GLY A 99 58.95 14.49 -3.53
CA GLY A 99 59.51 15.07 -2.30
C GLY A 99 60.76 14.38 -1.76
N GLY A 100 61.34 13.42 -2.49
CA GLY A 100 62.65 12.85 -2.13
C GLY A 100 63.76 13.86 -2.42
N PRO A 101 64.75 14.07 -1.52
CA PRO A 101 65.92 14.88 -1.85
C PRO A 101 66.66 14.22 -3.01
N ASP A 102 66.96 14.98 -4.05
CA ASP A 102 67.90 14.58 -5.08
C ASP A 102 69.28 14.46 -4.42
N HIS A 103 69.64 13.25 -3.99
CA HIS A 103 70.95 12.92 -3.43
C HIS A 103 72.00 12.71 -4.54
N ARG A 104 72.02 13.56 -5.56
CA ARG A 104 73.09 13.63 -6.58
C ARG A 104 73.70 15.02 -6.62
N GLN A 105 74.55 15.33 -5.63
CA GLN A 105 75.77 16.13 -5.78
C GLN A 105 76.83 15.61 -4.83
#